data_AF-A0A2E7Q752-F1
#
_entry.id   AF-A0A2E7Q752-F1
#
_cell.length_a   1.000
_cell.length_b   1.000
_cell.length_c   1.000
_cell.angle_alpha   90.00
_cell.angle_beta   90.00
_cell.angle_gamma   90.00
#
_symmetry.space_group_name_H-M   'P 1'
#
loop_
_entity.id
_entity.type
_entity.pdbx_description
1 polymer ?
#
loop_
_entity_poly.entity_id
_entity_poly.type
_entity_poly.pdbx_seq_one_letter_code
_entity_poly.pdbx_strand_id
1 'polypeptide(L)'
;MRRVGPVTFGSAHYYDLPWPTRILESLENCPVELKVTLSYFVEPYPLKGAMLDPARYRSFGLRFDLKRPRETDAEFQRRRNAEMGNRVPATEDDPNWVFGPKAIAAGSIHCDTWSGTAVELASRDQLAIYPVMGWWRDRPGQERYLDKARYALVVTLTAPEAGIDLQAEVEIAARTRIAAKSGVAINVPTRGE
;
A
#
# COMPACT_ATOMS: atom_id res chain seq x y z
N MET A 1 -6.47 -12.26 -23.08
CA MET A 1 -6.77 -13.52 -22.37
C MET A 1 -7.96 -13.27 -21.47
N ARG A 2 -9.14 -13.82 -21.79
CA ARG A 2 -10.41 -13.51 -21.09
C ARG A 2 -10.47 -14.33 -19.80
N ARG A 3 -10.46 -13.69 -18.63
CA ARG A 3 -10.63 -14.41 -17.35
C ARG A 3 -12.04 -14.97 -17.27
N VAL A 4 -12.16 -16.28 -17.03
CA VAL A 4 -13.42 -16.97 -16.79
C VAL A 4 -13.71 -16.89 -15.29
N GLY A 5 -14.61 -16.01 -14.87
CA GLY A 5 -14.97 -15.78 -13.47
C GLY A 5 -15.62 -14.41 -13.24
N PRO A 6 -16.15 -14.14 -12.02
CA PRO A 6 -16.63 -12.80 -11.65
C PRO A 6 -15.49 -11.77 -11.78
N VAL A 7 -15.82 -10.58 -12.25
CA VAL A 7 -14.84 -9.51 -12.51
C VAL A 7 -14.33 -8.99 -11.17
N THR A 8 -13.05 -9.22 -10.89
CA THR A 8 -12.34 -8.66 -9.75
C THR A 8 -11.35 -7.61 -10.23
N PHE A 9 -10.91 -6.74 -9.33
CA PHE A 9 -9.69 -6.00 -9.59
C PHE A 9 -8.50 -6.97 -9.68
N GLY A 10 -7.48 -6.59 -10.43
CA GLY A 10 -6.23 -7.36 -10.55
C GLY A 10 -5.36 -7.25 -9.30
N SER A 11 -4.08 -6.96 -9.50
CA SER A 11 -3.06 -7.07 -8.46
C SER A 11 -2.94 -5.82 -7.56
N ALA A 12 -2.58 -6.05 -6.30
CA ALA A 12 -2.17 -5.00 -5.36
C ALA A 12 -0.67 -4.68 -5.51
N HIS A 13 -0.26 -3.49 -5.11
CA HIS A 13 1.14 -3.10 -5.04
C HIS A 13 1.65 -3.21 -3.61
N TYR A 14 2.77 -3.90 -3.41
CA TYR A 14 3.41 -4.07 -2.11
C TYR A 14 4.76 -3.36 -2.09
N TYR A 15 5.03 -2.64 -1.00
CA TYR A 15 6.27 -1.90 -0.77
C TYR A 15 6.94 -2.40 0.49
N ASP A 16 8.18 -2.89 0.35
CA ASP A 16 9.05 -3.16 1.48
C ASP A 16 9.65 -1.84 1.95
N LEU A 17 9.14 -1.35 3.08
CA LEU A 17 9.48 -0.05 3.64
C LEU A 17 10.93 -0.06 4.14
N PRO A 18 11.78 0.90 3.72
CA PRO A 18 13.21 0.95 4.02
C PRO A 18 13.51 1.37 5.47
N TRP A 19 12.94 0.64 6.42
CA TRP A 19 13.16 0.88 7.83
C TRP A 19 14.59 0.53 8.25
N PRO A 20 15.27 1.41 9.00
CA PRO A 20 16.50 1.07 9.68
C PRO A 20 16.15 0.22 10.91
N THR A 21 15.81 -1.05 10.68
CA THR A 21 15.24 -1.96 11.69
C THR A 21 16.06 -1.99 12.98
N ARG A 22 17.38 -2.11 12.90
CA ARG A 22 18.27 -2.13 14.08
C ARG A 22 18.18 -0.86 14.93
N ILE A 23 17.99 0.30 14.29
CA ILE A 23 17.91 1.59 14.99
C ILE A 23 16.55 1.72 15.64
N LEU A 24 15.47 1.36 14.93
CA LEU A 24 14.13 1.34 15.51
C LEU A 24 14.03 0.35 16.68
N GLU A 25 14.70 -0.80 16.61
CA GLU A 25 14.81 -1.76 17.71
C GLU A 25 15.56 -1.17 18.90
N SER A 26 16.66 -0.42 18.66
CA SER A 26 17.43 0.22 19.74
C SER A 26 16.68 1.35 20.46
N LEU A 27 15.66 1.92 19.80
CA LEU A 27 14.78 2.95 20.38
C LEU A 27 13.67 2.34 21.26
N GLU A 28 13.53 1.02 21.28
CA GLU A 28 12.59 0.28 22.13
C GLU A 28 11.17 0.87 22.13
N ASN A 29 10.73 1.39 23.30
CA ASN A 29 9.40 1.93 23.54
C ASN A 29 9.25 3.41 23.16
N CYS A 30 10.24 4.01 22.50
CA CYS A 30 10.14 5.39 22.00
C CYS A 30 8.85 5.54 21.16
N PRO A 31 8.00 6.52 21.47
CA PRO A 31 6.79 6.77 20.69
C PRO A 31 7.17 7.26 19.30
N VAL A 32 6.53 6.67 18.29
CA VAL A 32 6.70 7.04 16.89
C VAL A 32 5.35 7.20 16.20
N GLU A 33 5.33 8.05 15.19
CA GLU A 33 4.18 8.25 14.32
C GLU A 33 4.56 7.98 12.86
N LEU A 34 3.75 7.17 12.20
CA LEU A 34 3.85 6.87 10.79
C LEU A 34 2.64 7.45 10.06
N LYS A 35 2.85 8.52 9.30
CA LYS A 35 1.82 9.12 8.46
C LYS A 35 1.91 8.60 7.04
N VAL A 36 0.81 8.04 6.54
CA VAL A 36 0.70 7.54 5.17
C VAL A 36 -0.27 8.44 4.39
N THR A 37 0.23 9.07 3.34
CA THR A 37 -0.57 9.87 2.40
C THR A 37 -0.59 9.20 1.04
N LEU A 38 -1.77 8.76 0.61
CA LEU A 38 -2.02 8.19 -0.70
C LEU A 38 -2.88 9.16 -1.50
N SER A 39 -2.44 9.54 -2.70
CA SER A 39 -3.20 10.38 -3.62
C SER A 39 -3.30 9.70 -4.99
N TYR A 40 -4.47 9.68 -5.60
CA TYR A 40 -4.68 9.13 -6.93
C TYR A 40 -5.74 9.91 -7.70
N PHE A 41 -5.64 9.93 -9.03
CA PHE A 41 -6.67 10.56 -9.84
C PHE A 41 -7.89 9.64 -9.98
N VAL A 42 -9.07 10.16 -9.67
CA VAL A 42 -10.33 9.45 -9.93
C VAL A 42 -10.74 9.72 -11.36
N GLU A 43 -10.87 8.67 -12.16
CA GLU A 43 -11.36 8.83 -13.53
C GLU A 43 -12.86 9.12 -13.53
N PRO A 44 -13.28 10.16 -14.28
CA PRO A 44 -14.67 10.57 -14.31
C PRO A 44 -15.54 9.44 -14.84
N TYR A 45 -16.71 9.32 -14.25
CA TYR A 45 -17.70 8.35 -14.68
C TYR A 45 -18.14 8.62 -16.13
N PRO A 46 -18.10 7.62 -17.05
CA PRO A 46 -18.23 7.86 -18.49
C PRO A 46 -19.65 8.18 -19.01
N LEU A 47 -20.67 8.37 -18.15
CA LEU A 47 -22.03 8.67 -18.61
C LEU A 47 -22.32 10.17 -18.70
N LYS A 48 -22.92 10.56 -19.84
CA LYS A 48 -23.62 11.84 -20.00
C LYS A 48 -25.02 11.73 -19.38
N GLY A 49 -25.21 12.31 -18.20
CA GLY A 49 -26.52 12.48 -17.57
C GLY A 49 -26.87 11.41 -16.54
N ALA A 50 -26.65 11.73 -15.26
CA ALA A 50 -27.37 11.22 -14.08
C ALA A 50 -26.86 11.97 -12.84
N MET A 51 -27.69 12.09 -11.80
CA MET A 51 -27.26 12.46 -10.45
C MET A 51 -26.01 11.65 -10.06
N LEU A 52 -24.89 12.35 -9.86
CA LEU A 52 -23.62 11.76 -9.47
C LEU A 52 -23.74 11.28 -8.01
N ASP A 53 -24.01 10.00 -7.82
CA ASP A 53 -23.76 9.36 -6.53
C ASP A 53 -22.23 9.33 -6.31
N PRO A 54 -21.70 9.98 -5.25
CA PRO A 54 -20.26 9.98 -4.94
C PRO A 54 -19.69 8.56 -4.83
N ALA A 55 -20.49 7.58 -4.43
CA ALA A 55 -20.08 6.19 -4.38
C ALA A 55 -19.80 5.60 -5.76
N ARG A 56 -20.52 6.05 -6.80
CA ARG A 56 -20.40 5.62 -8.21
C ARG A 56 -19.32 6.37 -8.98
N TYR A 57 -18.87 7.51 -8.47
CA TYR A 57 -17.78 8.27 -9.08
C TYR A 57 -16.41 7.61 -8.86
N ARG A 58 -16.27 6.76 -7.85
CA ARG A 58 -15.01 6.06 -7.57
C ARG A 58 -14.67 5.10 -8.72
N SER A 59 -13.52 5.30 -9.37
CA SER A 59 -13.00 4.45 -10.44
C SER A 59 -12.62 3.06 -9.93
N PHE A 60 -11.57 3.00 -9.11
CA PHE A 60 -11.02 1.77 -8.53
C PHE A 60 -10.91 1.86 -7.00
N GLY A 61 -10.98 3.08 -6.44
CA GLY A 61 -11.00 3.35 -5.01
C GLY A 61 -9.80 2.73 -4.27
N LEU A 62 -8.59 3.28 -4.44
CA LEU A 62 -7.42 2.72 -3.73
C LEU A 62 -7.54 2.91 -2.23
N ARG A 63 -7.02 1.92 -1.51
CA ARG A 63 -6.77 1.94 -0.08
C ARG A 63 -5.34 1.50 0.17
N PHE A 64 -4.86 1.81 1.36
CA PHE A 64 -3.60 1.27 1.85
C PHE A 64 -3.82 0.44 3.11
N ASP A 65 -2.85 -0.40 3.41
CA ASP A 65 -2.76 -1.09 4.68
C ASP A 65 -1.31 -1.41 5.01
N LEU A 66 -1.02 -1.55 6.29
CA LEU A 66 0.30 -1.84 6.82
C LEU A 66 0.32 -3.25 7.38
N LYS A 67 1.38 -4.01 7.12
CA LYS A 67 1.57 -5.36 7.67
C LYS A 67 1.49 -5.35 9.20
N ARG A 68 0.94 -6.40 9.81
CA ARG A 68 0.88 -6.54 11.27
C ARG A 68 2.18 -7.17 11.82
N PRO A 69 2.60 -6.88 13.07
CA PRO A 69 3.85 -7.36 13.66
C PRO A 69 4.07 -8.88 13.61
N ARG A 70 2.99 -9.65 13.75
CA ARG A 70 3.02 -11.12 13.80
C ARG A 70 2.52 -11.78 12.50
N GLU A 71 2.27 -10.98 11.47
CA GLU A 71 1.80 -11.46 10.19
C GLU A 71 3.00 -11.73 9.27
N THR A 72 3.02 -12.88 8.60
CA THR A 72 4.01 -13.16 7.55
C THR A 72 3.69 -12.41 6.27
N ASP A 73 4.68 -12.17 5.40
CA ASP A 73 4.47 -11.51 4.11
C ASP A 73 3.38 -12.19 3.27
N ALA A 74 3.39 -13.54 3.27
CA ALA A 74 2.42 -14.33 2.53
C ALA A 74 1.00 -14.18 3.10
N GLU A 75 0.84 -14.10 4.42
CA GLU A 75 -0.46 -13.84 5.06
C GLU A 75 -0.97 -12.44 4.72
N PHE A 76 -0.10 -11.43 4.82
CA PHE A 76 -0.43 -10.05 4.50
C PHE A 76 -0.88 -9.90 3.04
N GLN A 77 -0.14 -10.53 2.13
CA GLN A 77 -0.47 -10.50 0.70
C GLN A 77 -1.79 -11.22 0.40
N ARG A 78 -2.07 -12.37 1.02
CA ARG A 78 -3.37 -13.07 0.87
C ARG A 78 -4.54 -12.28 1.43
N ARG A 79 -4.32 -11.50 2.49
CA ARG A 79 -5.36 -10.67 3.11
C ARG A 79 -5.85 -9.54 2.19
N ARG A 80 -4.97 -9.01 1.33
CA ARG A 80 -5.24 -7.88 0.43
C ARG A 80 -5.34 -8.24 -1.04
N ASN A 81 -4.85 -9.41 -1.46
CA ASN A 81 -4.97 -9.90 -2.83
C ASN A 81 -5.60 -11.30 -2.89
N ALA A 82 -6.81 -11.38 -3.45
CA ALA A 82 -7.52 -12.65 -3.65
C ALA A 82 -6.85 -13.56 -4.70
N GLU A 83 -5.95 -13.04 -5.53
CA GLU A 83 -5.17 -13.84 -6.49
C GLU A 83 -4.07 -14.67 -5.80
N MET A 84 -3.68 -14.31 -4.56
CA MET A 84 -2.59 -14.97 -3.82
C MET A 84 -3.07 -16.21 -3.02
N GLY A 85 -4.34 -16.59 -3.14
CA GLY A 85 -4.95 -17.73 -2.48
C GLY A 85 -6.23 -17.37 -1.72
N ASN A 86 -6.70 -18.29 -0.87
CA ASN A 86 -7.88 -18.04 -0.04
C ASN A 86 -7.65 -16.81 0.85
N ARG A 87 -8.52 -15.81 0.70
CA ARG A 87 -8.46 -14.58 1.48
C ARG A 87 -8.59 -14.92 2.96
N VAL A 88 -7.55 -14.64 3.73
CA VAL A 88 -7.59 -14.70 5.19
C VAL A 88 -8.04 -13.31 5.65
N PRO A 89 -9.28 -13.13 6.12
CA PRO A 89 -9.68 -11.85 6.69
C PRO A 89 -8.81 -11.56 7.92
N ALA A 90 -8.42 -10.31 8.11
CA ALA A 90 -7.90 -9.92 9.43
C ALA A 90 -9.02 -10.11 10.45
N THR A 91 -8.67 -10.68 11.59
CA THR A 91 -9.59 -10.84 12.72
C THR A 91 -10.08 -9.48 13.21
N GLU A 92 -9.22 -8.45 13.16
CA GLU A 92 -9.52 -7.09 13.63
C GLU A 92 -8.78 -6.01 12.81
N ASP A 93 -9.36 -4.81 12.75
CA ASP A 93 -8.70 -3.61 12.22
C ASP A 93 -7.56 -3.18 13.17
N ASP A 94 -6.55 -2.49 12.65
CA ASP A 94 -5.42 -2.03 13.49
C ASP A 94 -5.85 -0.80 14.29
N PRO A 95 -5.91 -0.89 15.63
CA PRO A 95 -6.45 0.16 16.48
C PRO A 95 -5.51 1.36 16.59
N ASN A 96 -4.26 1.22 16.16
CA ASN A 96 -3.23 2.26 16.28
C ASN A 96 -3.34 3.33 15.19
N TRP A 97 -4.23 3.15 14.22
CA TRP A 97 -4.58 4.21 13.27
C TRP A 97 -5.53 5.22 13.92
N VAL A 98 -5.23 6.51 13.75
CA VAL A 98 -6.05 7.60 14.30
C VAL A 98 -7.46 7.59 13.70
N PHE A 99 -7.57 7.41 12.39
CA PHE A 99 -8.84 7.43 11.67
C PHE A 99 -9.34 6.00 11.39
N GLY A 100 -8.42 5.11 11.02
CA GLY A 100 -8.71 3.73 10.71
C GLY A 100 -9.43 3.54 9.37
N PRO A 101 -9.67 2.29 8.96
CA PRO A 101 -10.11 1.97 7.59
C PRO A 101 -11.52 2.47 7.25
N LYS A 102 -12.31 2.86 8.26
CA LYS A 102 -13.69 3.35 8.12
C LYS A 102 -13.76 4.87 8.00
N ALA A 103 -12.71 5.58 8.39
CA ALA A 103 -12.71 7.02 8.36
C ALA A 103 -12.39 7.52 6.94
N ILE A 104 -13.43 8.11 6.35
CA ILE A 104 -13.43 8.90 5.11
C ILE A 104 -13.17 8.10 3.84
N ALA A 105 -14.27 7.57 3.30
CA ALA A 105 -14.34 6.80 2.06
C ALA A 105 -14.58 7.66 0.79
N ALA A 106 -14.53 8.99 0.85
CA ALA A 106 -14.85 9.86 -0.30
C ALA A 106 -13.61 10.61 -0.81
N GLY A 107 -13.34 10.50 -2.11
CA GLY A 107 -12.31 11.28 -2.80
C GLY A 107 -11.10 10.47 -3.30
N SER A 108 -10.07 11.23 -3.61
CA SER A 108 -8.82 10.83 -4.26
C SER A 108 -7.60 10.83 -3.33
N ILE A 109 -7.73 11.37 -2.11
CA ILE A 109 -6.64 11.52 -1.14
C ILE A 109 -7.03 10.82 0.15
N HIS A 110 -6.14 9.95 0.63
CA HIS A 110 -6.25 9.24 1.90
C HIS A 110 -5.03 9.60 2.74
N CYS A 111 -5.25 10.07 3.97
CA CYS A 111 -4.19 10.42 4.90
C CYS A 111 -4.57 9.89 6.26
N ASP A 112 -3.74 9.02 6.82
CA ASP A 112 -3.91 8.52 8.18
C ASP A 112 -2.56 8.43 8.88
N THR A 113 -2.60 8.50 10.20
CA THR A 113 -1.42 8.42 11.07
C THR A 113 -1.57 7.18 11.93
N TRP A 114 -0.56 6.33 11.90
CA TRP A 114 -0.40 5.21 12.82
C TRP A 114 0.53 5.62 13.96
N SER A 115 0.19 5.29 15.20
CA SER A 115 1.00 5.59 16.38
C SER A 115 1.34 4.34 17.16
N GLY A 116 2.59 4.18 17.57
CA GLY A 116 3.03 3.02 18.35
C GLY A 116 4.47 3.16 18.81
N THR A 117 5.08 2.06 19.24
CA THR A 117 6.49 2.07 19.65
C THR A 117 7.43 1.84 18.47
N ALA A 118 8.68 2.31 18.58
CA ALA A 118 9.69 2.11 17.55
C ALA A 118 9.95 0.62 17.27
N VAL A 119 10.03 -0.22 18.32
CA VAL A 119 10.18 -1.68 18.17
C VAL A 119 8.98 -2.32 17.47
N GLU A 120 7.77 -1.83 17.73
CA GLU A 120 6.57 -2.31 17.06
C GLU A 120 6.59 -1.92 15.56
N LEU A 121 6.98 -0.69 15.24
CA LEU A 121 7.12 -0.24 13.86
C LEU A 121 8.21 -1.02 13.10
N ALA A 122 9.30 -1.40 13.77
CA ALA A 122 10.40 -2.17 13.18
C ALA A 122 9.91 -3.51 12.59
N SER A 123 8.89 -4.11 13.20
CA SER A 123 8.24 -5.35 12.74
C SER A 123 7.18 -5.15 11.65
N ARG A 124 6.86 -3.90 11.29
CA ARG A 124 5.86 -3.53 10.27
C ARG A 124 6.54 -2.99 9.01
N ASP A 125 7.13 -3.91 8.25
CA ASP A 125 8.04 -3.61 7.14
C ASP A 125 7.40 -3.59 5.74
N GLN A 126 6.11 -3.88 5.60
CA GLN A 126 5.44 -3.90 4.29
C GLN A 126 4.15 -3.07 4.27
N LEU A 127 4.00 -2.25 3.23
CA LEU A 127 2.79 -1.46 2.94
C LEU A 127 2.15 -1.96 1.65
N ALA A 128 0.83 -2.16 1.66
CA ALA A 128 0.06 -2.57 0.50
C ALA A 128 -0.84 -1.44 0.02
N ILE A 129 -0.87 -1.20 -1.30
CA ILE A 129 -1.86 -0.35 -1.98
C ILE A 129 -2.75 -1.25 -2.84
N TYR A 130 -4.06 -1.21 -2.60
CA TYR A 130 -4.99 -2.11 -3.26
C TYR A 130 -6.32 -1.43 -3.61
N PRO A 131 -6.94 -1.79 -4.75
CA PRO A 131 -8.28 -1.32 -5.09
C PRO A 131 -9.34 -2.08 -4.28
N VAL A 132 -10.42 -1.42 -3.90
CA VAL A 132 -11.55 -2.07 -3.19
C VAL A 132 -12.83 -2.15 -4.03
N MET A 133 -13.31 -1.01 -4.51
CA MET A 133 -14.64 -0.85 -5.12
C MET A 133 -14.58 0.29 -6.14
N GLY A 134 -15.39 0.20 -7.19
CA GLY A 134 -15.56 1.28 -8.15
C GLY A 134 -15.99 0.82 -9.54
N TRP A 135 -16.33 1.80 -10.39
CA TRP A 135 -16.95 1.53 -11.69
C TRP A 135 -16.07 0.73 -12.65
N TRP A 136 -14.74 0.71 -12.48
CA TRP A 136 -13.84 -0.15 -13.27
C TRP A 136 -14.19 -1.63 -13.12
N ARG A 137 -14.58 -2.06 -11.92
CA ARG A 137 -15.03 -3.45 -11.65
C ARG A 137 -16.52 -3.61 -11.94
N ASP A 138 -17.33 -2.64 -11.49
CA ASP A 138 -18.79 -2.77 -11.54
C ASP A 138 -19.34 -2.65 -12.98
N ARG A 139 -18.53 -2.20 -13.95
CA ARG A 139 -18.87 -2.11 -15.38
C ARG A 139 -17.82 -2.77 -16.29
N PRO A 140 -17.85 -4.11 -16.40
CA PRO A 140 -16.86 -4.84 -17.20
C PRO A 140 -16.94 -4.54 -18.71
N GLY A 141 -18.06 -4.02 -19.22
CA GLY A 141 -18.20 -3.64 -20.63
C GLY A 141 -17.31 -2.47 -21.07
N GLN A 142 -16.59 -1.82 -20.15
CA GLN A 142 -15.57 -0.82 -20.47
C GLN A 142 -14.14 -1.39 -20.46
N GLU A 143 -13.96 -2.66 -20.06
CA GLU A 143 -12.67 -3.38 -20.00
C GLU A 143 -11.57 -2.73 -19.13
N ARG A 144 -11.94 -1.72 -18.33
CA ARG A 144 -11.06 -0.94 -17.45
C ARG A 144 -10.48 -1.71 -16.26
N TYR A 145 -11.04 -2.86 -15.91
CA TYR A 145 -10.59 -3.65 -14.75
C TYR A 145 -9.17 -4.24 -14.91
N LEU A 146 -8.62 -4.22 -16.13
CA LEU A 146 -7.24 -4.63 -16.43
C LEU A 146 -6.26 -3.44 -16.53
N ASP A 147 -6.75 -2.21 -16.47
CA ASP A 147 -5.93 -1.03 -16.65
C ASP A 147 -5.08 -0.72 -15.43
N LYS A 148 -3.95 -0.04 -15.65
CA LYS A 148 -3.06 0.40 -14.58
C LYS A 148 -3.47 1.79 -14.09
N ALA A 149 -3.65 1.93 -12.78
CA ALA A 149 -3.87 3.21 -12.14
C ALA A 149 -2.54 3.85 -11.69
N ARG A 150 -2.46 5.18 -11.78
CA ARG A 150 -1.34 5.97 -11.22
C ARG A 150 -1.75 6.56 -9.87
N TYR A 151 -0.82 6.54 -8.93
CA TYR A 151 -0.97 7.17 -7.63
C TYR A 151 0.38 7.72 -7.15
N ALA A 152 0.31 8.64 -6.20
CA ALA A 152 1.43 9.12 -5.41
C ALA A 152 1.28 8.60 -3.98
N LEU A 153 2.40 8.18 -3.39
CA LEU A 153 2.49 7.69 -2.03
C LEU A 153 3.60 8.48 -1.31
N VAL A 154 3.25 9.07 -0.17
CA VAL A 154 4.21 9.69 0.75
C VAL A 154 4.05 9.02 2.09
N VAL A 155 5.17 8.60 2.66
CA VAL A 155 5.23 8.00 4.00
C VAL A 155 6.18 8.86 4.83
N THR A 156 5.68 9.36 5.96
CA THR A 156 6.44 10.20 6.88
C THR A 156 6.55 9.49 8.21
N LEU A 157 7.78 9.36 8.71
CA LEU A 157 8.08 8.81 10.02
C LEU A 157 8.54 9.95 10.94
N THR A 158 7.90 10.07 12.10
CA THR A 158 8.23 11.07 13.12
C THR A 158 8.52 10.36 14.43
N ALA A 159 9.63 10.68 15.09
CA ALA A 159 9.96 10.22 16.43
C ALA A 159 10.61 11.37 17.21
N PRO A 160 9.82 12.24 17.86
CA PRO A 160 10.34 13.48 18.46
C PRO A 160 11.39 13.24 19.55
N GLU A 161 11.27 12.13 20.27
CA GLU A 161 12.11 11.78 21.42
C GLU A 161 13.32 10.91 21.06
N ALA A 162 13.46 10.48 19.80
CA ALA A 162 14.48 9.51 19.41
C ALA A 162 15.92 10.05 19.52
N GLY A 163 16.13 11.36 19.42
CA GLY A 163 17.46 11.98 19.47
C GLY A 163 18.42 11.55 18.34
N ILE A 164 17.91 10.86 17.31
CA ILE A 164 18.65 10.29 16.18
C ILE A 164 18.11 10.87 14.88
N ASP A 165 18.98 11.08 13.90
CA ASP A 165 18.58 11.47 12.55
C ASP A 165 17.98 10.27 11.77
N LEU A 166 16.68 10.06 11.94
CA LEU A 166 15.95 9.01 11.23
C LEU A 166 15.93 9.21 9.71
N GLN A 167 16.06 10.44 9.22
CA GLN A 167 16.05 10.70 7.78
C GLN A 167 17.30 10.12 7.13
N ALA A 168 18.48 10.40 7.70
CA ALA A 168 19.74 9.86 7.21
C ALA A 168 19.75 8.33 7.17
N GLU A 169 19.24 7.70 8.23
CA GLU A 169 19.19 6.24 8.37
C GLU A 169 18.22 5.58 7.38
N VAL A 170 17.04 6.16 7.19
CA VAL A 170 16.07 5.71 6.17
C VAL A 170 16.65 5.91 4.76
N GLU A 171 17.37 7.01 4.52
CA GLU A 171 18.00 7.28 3.22
C GLU A 171 19.07 6.23 2.89
N ILE A 172 19.93 5.88 3.84
CA ILE A 172 20.94 4.82 3.68
C ILE A 172 20.27 3.47 3.38
N ALA A 173 19.24 3.11 4.15
CA ALA A 173 18.48 1.88 3.94
C ALA A 173 17.79 1.85 2.56
N ALA A 174 17.19 2.97 2.15
CA ALA A 174 16.54 3.11 0.85
C ALA A 174 17.54 3.00 -0.30
N ARG A 175 18.66 3.71 -0.25
CA ARG A 175 19.74 3.64 -1.26
C ARG A 175 20.28 2.22 -1.40
N THR A 176 20.54 1.55 -0.27
CA THR A 176 21.03 0.16 -0.26
C THR A 176 20.05 -0.77 -0.96
N ARG A 177 18.75 -0.65 -0.69
CA ARG A 177 17.71 -1.48 -1.33
C ARG A 177 17.53 -1.16 -2.81
N ILE A 178 17.60 0.11 -3.20
CA ILE A 178 17.54 0.52 -4.61
C ILE A 178 18.75 -0.06 -5.36
N ALA A 179 19.95 0.03 -4.79
CA ALA A 179 21.16 -0.55 -5.38
C ALA A 179 21.06 -2.08 -5.50
N ALA A 180 20.56 -2.77 -4.47
CA ALA A 180 20.36 -4.21 -4.49
C ALA A 180 19.34 -4.65 -5.57
N LYS A 181 18.23 -3.91 -5.74
CA LYS A 181 17.23 -4.19 -6.80
C LYS A 181 17.79 -3.93 -8.21
N SER A 182 18.64 -2.91 -8.37
CA SER A 182 19.30 -2.60 -9.66
C SER A 182 20.43 -3.58 -10.01
N GLY A 183 21.09 -4.18 -9.01
CA GLY A 183 22.17 -5.17 -9.21
C GLY A 183 21.71 -6.56 -9.63
N VAL A 184 20.41 -6.86 -9.56
CA VAL A 184 19.79 -8.14 -10.00
C VAL A 184 19.40 -8.11 -11.49
N ALA A 185 19.99 -7.22 -12.29
CA ALA A 185 19.96 -7.34 -13.75
C ALA A 185 21.06 -8.30 -14.23
N ILE A 186 20.82 -9.60 -14.12
CA ILE A 186 21.76 -10.65 -14.56
C ILE A 186 21.58 -10.88 -16.08
N ASN A 187 22.58 -10.39 -16.82
CA ASN A 187 23.17 -10.91 -18.06
C ASN A 187 22.24 -11.53 -19.11
N VAL A 188 21.89 -10.76 -20.14
CA VAL A 188 21.43 -11.34 -21.43
C VAL A 188 22.67 -11.91 -22.11
N PRO A 189 22.78 -13.23 -22.35
CA PRO A 189 23.86 -13.75 -23.17
C PRO A 189 23.70 -13.17 -24.57
N THR A 190 24.64 -12.32 -24.97
CA THR A 190 24.81 -11.94 -26.37
C THR A 190 25.07 -13.22 -27.15
N ARG A 191 24.10 -13.59 -27.99
CA ARG A 191 24.26 -14.71 -28.91
C ARG A 191 25.32 -14.28 -29.93
N GLY A 192 26.50 -14.89 -29.81
CA GLY A 192 27.56 -14.78 -30.80
C GLY A 192 27.12 -15.36 -32.15
N GLU A 193 27.68 -14.74 -33.19
CA GLU A 193 28.06 -15.24 -34.52
C GLU A 193 27.13 -16.22 -35.25
#